data_AF-A0A2V9PU31-F1
#
_entry.id   AF-A0A2V9PU31-F1
#
_cell.length_a   1.000
_cell.length_b   1.000
_cell.length_c   1.000
_cell.angle_alpha   90.00
_cell.angle_beta   90.00
_cell.angle_gamma   90.00
#
_symmetry.space_group_name_H-M   'P 1'
#
loop_
_entity.id
_entity.type
_entity.pdbx_description
1 polymer ?
#
loop_
_entity_poly.entity_id
_entity_poly.type
_entity_poly.pdbx_seq_one_letter_code
_entity_poly.pdbx_strand_id
1 'polypeptide(L)' 'MICVAKIRPVRMDRTRYAEVQHTVLQRDGWRCQLCGVRSHLEVHHQQFRSQAGSDVEENLITLCRRCHAVQHGT' A
#
# COMPACT_ATOMS: atom_id res chain seq x y z
N MET A 1 -25.28 -23.27 -4.91
CA MET A 1 -24.27 -22.51 -4.15
C MET A 1 -23.12 -22.26 -5.11
N ILE A 2 -23.03 -21.05 -5.68
CA ILE A 2 -21.94 -20.72 -6.61
C ILE A 2 -20.71 -20.44 -5.75
N CYS A 3 -19.73 -21.34 -5.77
CA CYS A 3 -18.42 -21.07 -5.20
C CYS A 3 -17.75 -19.99 -6.06
N VAL A 4 -17.90 -18.72 -5.69
CA VAL A 4 -17.16 -17.64 -6.35
C VAL A 4 -15.69 -17.87 -6.01
N ALA A 5 -14.93 -18.35 -7.01
CA ALA A 5 -13.50 -18.53 -6.88
C ALA A 5 -12.88 -17.20 -6.45
N LYS A 6 -12.22 -17.18 -5.29
CA LYS A 6 -11.53 -15.99 -4.79
C LYS A 6 -10.42 -15.66 -5.78
N ILE A 7 -10.66 -14.67 -6.64
CA ILE A 7 -9.69 -14.20 -7.63
C ILE A 7 -8.43 -13.82 -6.86
N ARG A 8 -7.34 -14.54 -7.09
CA ARG A 8 -6.06 -14.18 -6.51
C ARG A 8 -5.61 -12.91 -7.21
N PRO A 9 -5.44 -11.78 -6.51
CA PRO A 9 -4.99 -10.55 -7.15
C PRO A 9 -3.62 -10.80 -7.78
N VAL A 10 -3.51 -10.44 -9.06
CA VAL A 10 -2.25 -10.49 -9.79
C VAL A 10 -1.31 -9.49 -9.13
N ARG A 11 -0.20 -9.97 -8.59
CA ARG A 11 0.85 -9.12 -8.05
C ARG A 11 1.59 -8.45 -9.20
N MET A 12 1.80 -7.14 -9.10
CA MET A 12 2.65 -6.44 -10.05
C MET A 12 4.08 -6.98 -9.97
N ASP A 13 4.81 -6.94 -11.09
CA ASP A 13 6.23 -7.28 -11.06
C ASP A 13 7.01 -6.30 -10.17
N ARG A 14 8.14 -6.77 -9.64
CA ARG A 14 8.90 -6.04 -8.62
C ARG A 14 9.41 -4.69 -9.13
N THR A 15 9.81 -4.59 -10.40
CA THR A 15 10.39 -3.37 -10.96
C THR A 15 9.31 -2.30 -11.10
N ARG A 16 8.18 -2.65 -11.71
CA ARG A 16 7.03 -1.73 -11.82
C ARG A 16 6.46 -1.36 -10.46
N TYR A 17 6.41 -2.31 -9.52
CA TYR A 17 5.98 -2.00 -8.16
C TYR A 17 6.89 -0.97 -7.49
N ALA A 18 8.21 -1.07 -7.68
CA ALA A 18 9.15 -0.08 -7.14
C ALA A 18 8.95 1.32 -7.77
N GLU A 19 8.64 1.39 -9.07
CA GLU A 19 8.29 2.64 -9.74
C GLU A 19 7.02 3.27 -9.13
N VAL A 20 5.96 2.47 -8.98
CA VAL A 20 4.70 2.92 -8.35
C VAL A 20 4.95 3.36 -6.91
N GLN A 21 5.75 2.62 -6.13
CA GLN A 21 6.11 3.03 -4.77
C GLN A 21 6.80 4.39 -4.74
N HIS A 22 7.73 4.64 -5.66
CA HIS A 22 8.40 5.93 -5.76
C HIS A 22 7.42 7.06 -6.12
N THR A 23 6.53 6.83 -7.09
CA THR A 23 5.47 7.79 -7.45
C THR A 23 4.58 8.11 -6.25
N VAL A 24 4.14 7.11 -5.50
CA VAL A 24 3.32 7.28 -4.28
C VAL A 24 4.08 8.10 -3.23
N LEU A 25 5.37 7.82 -2.99
CA LEU A 25 6.20 8.59 -2.05
C LEU A 25 6.34 10.05 -2.48
N GLN A 26 6.51 10.31 -3.79
CA GLN A 26 6.58 11.66 -4.34
C GLN A 26 5.25 12.40 -4.22
N ARG A 27 4.13 11.77 -4.61
CA ARG A 27 2.76 12.31 -4.48
C ARG A 27 2.47 12.71 -3.04
N ASP A 28 2.85 11.87 -2.10
CA ASP A 28 2.62 12.05 -0.66
C ASP A 28 3.65 13.00 -0.01
N GLY A 29 4.51 13.65 -0.82
CA GLY A 29 5.45 14.67 -0.37
C GLY A 29 6.59 14.15 0.52
N TRP A 30 6.88 12.85 0.44
CA TRP A 30 7.79 12.15 1.35
C TRP A 30 7.41 12.35 2.81
N ARG A 31 6.10 12.17 3.11
CA ARG A 31 5.54 12.28 4.46
C ARG A 31 4.52 11.18 4.71
N CYS A 32 4.48 10.71 5.95
CA CYS A 32 3.39 9.89 6.44
C CYS A 32 2.07 10.66 6.33
N GLN A 33 1.08 10.08 5.65
CA GLN A 33 -0.22 10.71 5.45
C GLN A 33 -1.11 10.73 6.70
N LEU A 34 -0.73 10.02 7.77
CA LEU A 34 -1.46 10.04 9.05
C LEU A 34 -0.86 10.97 10.11
N CYS A 35 0.46 11.13 10.16
CA CYS A 35 1.11 11.91 11.22
C CYS A 35 2.17 12.92 10.74
N GLY A 36 2.43 12.99 9.42
CA GLY A 36 3.29 14.01 8.82
C GLY A 36 4.81 13.82 8.98
N VAL A 37 5.28 12.82 9.74
CA VAL A 37 6.71 12.52 9.87
C VAL A 37 7.31 12.08 8.53
N ARG A 38 8.61 12.32 8.35
CA ARG A 38 9.33 12.09 7.07
C ARG A 38 10.30 10.91 7.11
N SER A 39 10.36 10.19 8.23
CA SER A 39 11.28 9.08 8.45
C SER A 39 10.57 7.73 8.47
N HIS A 40 11.31 6.67 8.11
CA HIS A 40 10.83 5.28 8.12
C HIS A 40 9.51 5.11 7.36
N LEU A 41 9.46 5.65 6.14
CA LEU A 41 8.27 5.61 5.29
C LEU A 41 8.16 4.27 4.56
N GLU A 42 6.94 3.76 4.51
CA GLU A 42 6.54 2.53 3.85
C GLU A 42 5.25 2.79 3.06
N VAL A 43 5.11 2.14 1.91
CA VAL A 43 3.89 2.20 1.11
C VAL A 43 2.94 1.10 1.56
N HIS A 44 1.74 1.51 1.98
CA HIS A 44 0.69 0.64 2.49
C HIS A 44 -0.47 0.51 1.50
N HIS A 45 -1.07 -0.67 1.43
CA HIS A 45 -2.31 -0.90 0.69
C HIS A 45 -3.52 -0.51 1.53
N GLN A 46 -4.32 0.47 1.10
CA GLN A 46 -5.54 0.90 1.79
C GLN A 46 -6.59 -0.23 1.82
N GLN A 47 -6.85 -0.85 0.68
CA GLN A 47 -7.50 -2.15 0.62
C GLN A 47 -6.42 -3.23 0.64
N PHE A 48 -6.45 -4.09 1.65
CA PHE A 48 -5.44 -5.12 1.80
C PHE A 48 -5.39 -6.09 0.61
N ARG A 49 -4.20 -6.55 0.26
CA ARG A 49 -4.00 -7.61 -0.75
C ARG A 49 -4.79 -8.89 -0.42
N SER A 50 -4.97 -9.23 0.86
CA SER A 50 -5.79 -10.38 1.30
C SER A 50 -7.29 -10.24 0.99
N GLN A 51 -7.73 -9.00 0.78
CA GLN A 51 -9.07 -8.57 0.40
C GLN A 51 -9.14 -8.14 -1.08
N ALA A 52 -8.22 -8.64 -1.92
CA ALA A 52 -8.15 -8.34 -3.35
C ALA A 52 -7.81 -6.88 -3.73
N GLY A 53 -7.19 -6.12 -2.81
CA GLY A 53 -6.63 -4.82 -3.14
C GLY A 53 -5.48 -4.91 -4.15
N SER A 54 -5.50 -4.01 -5.13
CA SER A 54 -4.55 -3.96 -6.25
C SER A 54 -3.29 -3.17 -5.89
N ASP A 55 -2.25 -3.30 -6.72
CA ASP A 55 -0.98 -2.57 -6.61
C ASP A 55 -1.00 -1.21 -7.35
N VAL A 56 -2.19 -0.67 -7.63
CA VAL A 56 -2.35 0.63 -8.30
C VAL A 56 -2.15 1.78 -7.31
N GLU A 57 -1.66 2.91 -7.80
CA GLU A 57 -1.31 4.09 -7.01
C GLU A 57 -2.45 4.57 -6.09
N GLU A 58 -3.70 4.50 -6.55
CA GLU A 58 -4.89 4.94 -5.83
C GLU A 58 -5.16 4.08 -4.58
N ASN A 59 -4.77 2.80 -4.62
CA ASN A 59 -4.90 1.90 -3.47
C ASN A 59 -3.70 1.99 -2.51
N LEU A 60 -2.71 2.83 -2.81
CA LEU A 60 -1.47 2.93 -2.06
C LEU A 60 -1.38 4.26 -1.31
N ILE A 61 -0.83 4.22 -0.10
CA ILE A 61 -0.63 5.38 0.76
C ILE A 61 0.69 5.30 1.51
N THR A 62 1.39 6.42 1.65
CA THR A 62 2.65 6.50 2.40
C THR A 62 2.38 6.63 3.90
N LEU A 63 2.87 5.68 4.69
CA LEU A 63 2.80 5.70 6.15
C LEU A 63 4.20 5.56 6.76
N CYS A 64 4.42 6.14 7.95
CA CYS A 64 5.60 5.77 8.73
C CYS A 64 5.39 4.39 9.38
N ARG A 65 6.48 3.68 9.68
CA ARG A 65 6.45 2.34 10.30
C ARG A 65 5.51 2.24 11.51
N ARG A 66 5.47 3.26 12.38
CA ARG A 66 4.54 3.30 13.53
C ARG A 66 3.08 3.31 13.08
N CYS A 67 2.72 4.24 12.19
CA CYS A 67 1.35 4.34 11.68
C CYS A 67 0.97 3.11 10.84
N HIS A 68 1.92 2.53 10.11
CA HIS A 68 1.73 1.31 9.35
C HIS A 68 1.40 0.12 10.25
N ALA A 69 2.14 -0.07 11.35
CA ALA A 69 1.85 -1.12 12.33
C ALA A 69 0.45 -0.99 12.94
N VAL A 70 0.03 0.24 13.26
CA VAL A 70 -1.33 0.52 13.76
C VAL A 70 -2.41 0.07 12.76
N GLN A 71 -2.20 0.24 11.45
CA GLN A 71 -3.16 -0.23 10.43
C GLN A 71 -3.27 -1.76 10.36
N HIS A 72 -2.22 -2.50 10.72
CA HIS A 72 -2.26 -3.96 10.80
C HIS A 72 -2.73 -4.48 12.17
N GLY A 73 -2.98 -3.58 13.14
CA GLY A 73 -3.32 -3.97 14.51
C GLY A 73 -2.16 -4.59 15.29
N THR A 74 -0.92 -4.21 14.95
CA THR A 74 0.33 -4.70 15.56
C THR A 74 1.07 -3.64 16.35
#